data_AF-A0A839YPA4-F1
#
_entry.id   AF-A0A839YPA4-F1
#
_cell.length_a   1.000
_cell.length_b   1.000
_cell.length_c   1.000
_cell.angle_alpha   90.00
_cell.angle_beta   90.00
_cell.angle_gamma   90.00
#
_symmetry.space_group_name_H-M   'P 1'
#
loop_
_entity.id
_entity.type
_entity.pdbx_description
1 polymer ?
#
loop_
_entity_poly.entity_id
_entity_poly.type
_entity_poly.pdbx_seq_one_letter_code
_entity_poly.pdbx_strand_id
1 'polypeptide(L)'
;MDRSSASPQPHEQGVRGFSPSGWLVIGSAALAIATAVLAGMLLSGDKNMQLEALKVVMQFLLVTVIGGIMLALLQRQRDADARRLEASREKERYRNGVAEGLQALFDEVGDAYRALKVVKRKLRSQLLLDGRNSDGSAAPPYRIRSAVFEASMDELLRAQVAAEDVRHRLSVRTDLLDLKGIEKARMALRYGARYFHDVYQDFERCAVVRDGEYYVVTDACRNLSDFLTSRSLPSDLPEESRARLQACILKLRTSNDLAERHATLLEIEELRRLDLPFKRRYRAVATEAFGLAGAELGSALRSIRNMEGGSGPAS
;
A
#
# COMPACT_ATOMS: atom_id res chain seq x y z
N MET A 1 -20.64 1.31 30.61
CA MET A 1 -21.77 1.59 29.68
C MET A 1 -21.34 1.05 28.33
N ASP A 2 -21.49 -0.25 28.17
CA ASP A 2 -21.09 -1.00 26.97
C ASP A 2 -22.20 -0.94 25.93
N ARG A 3 -21.88 -0.43 24.74
CA ARG A 3 -22.71 -0.60 23.55
C ARG A 3 -22.04 -1.62 22.64
N SER A 4 -22.38 -2.88 22.87
CA SER A 4 -22.22 -3.96 21.89
C SER A 4 -23.06 -3.66 20.66
N SER A 5 -22.42 -3.24 19.58
CA SER A 5 -23.00 -3.23 18.23
C SER A 5 -22.87 -4.62 17.63
N ALA A 6 -23.94 -5.41 17.74
CA ALA A 6 -24.09 -6.66 17.03
C ALA A 6 -24.37 -6.39 15.55
N SER A 7 -23.43 -6.79 14.68
CA SER A 7 -23.65 -6.81 13.23
C SER A 7 -24.66 -7.91 12.86
N PRO A 8 -25.63 -7.64 11.96
CA PRO A 8 -26.57 -8.64 11.50
C PRO A 8 -25.84 -9.65 10.61
N GLN A 9 -25.86 -10.93 10.99
CA GLN A 9 -25.42 -12.00 10.10
C GLN A 9 -26.42 -12.12 8.94
N PRO A 10 -25.94 -12.17 7.69
CA PRO A 10 -26.81 -12.51 6.57
C PRO A 10 -27.19 -13.98 6.70
N HIS A 11 -28.49 -14.24 6.84
CA HIS A 11 -29.06 -15.57 6.65
C HIS A 11 -28.85 -15.99 5.19
N GLU A 12 -27.70 -16.59 4.90
CA GLU A 12 -27.56 -17.48 3.76
C GLU A 12 -28.46 -18.69 4.02
N GLN A 13 -29.71 -18.62 3.54
CA GLN A 13 -30.48 -19.82 3.24
C GLN A 13 -29.77 -20.53 2.08
N GLY A 14 -28.70 -21.23 2.42
CA GLY A 14 -28.05 -22.17 1.53
C GLY A 14 -29.10 -23.15 1.05
N VAL A 15 -29.37 -23.12 -0.25
CA VAL A 15 -30.06 -24.19 -0.97
C VAL A 15 -29.29 -25.45 -0.60
N ARG A 16 -29.85 -26.24 0.33
CA ARG A 16 -29.23 -27.48 0.82
C ARG A 16 -28.91 -28.31 -0.41
N GLY A 17 -27.63 -28.43 -0.73
CA GLY A 17 -27.15 -29.26 -1.82
C GLY A 17 -27.79 -30.63 -1.67
N PHE A 18 -28.50 -31.05 -2.71
CA PHE A 18 -29.08 -32.40 -2.77
C PHE A 18 -27.92 -33.38 -2.60
N SER A 19 -27.84 -34.03 -1.44
CA SER A 19 -26.74 -34.95 -1.16
C SER A 19 -26.77 -36.11 -2.16
N PRO A 20 -25.60 -36.70 -2.52
CA PRO A 20 -25.53 -37.81 -3.47
C PRO A 20 -26.40 -39.01 -3.08
N SER A 21 -26.75 -39.18 -1.79
CA SER A 21 -27.71 -40.19 -1.35
C SER A 21 -29.16 -39.88 -1.75
N GLY A 22 -29.54 -38.61 -1.93
CA GLY A 22 -30.88 -38.24 -2.42
C GLY A 22 -31.14 -38.68 -3.86
N TRP A 23 -30.11 -38.68 -4.70
CA TRP A 23 -30.17 -39.19 -6.07
C TRP A 23 -30.32 -40.71 -6.12
N LEU A 24 -29.61 -41.42 -5.23
CA LEU A 24 -29.78 -42.86 -5.07
C LEU A 24 -31.19 -43.22 -4.61
N VAL A 25 -31.78 -42.43 -3.70
CA VAL A 25 -33.16 -42.64 -3.23
C VAL A 25 -34.16 -42.43 -4.36
N ILE A 26 -34.07 -41.34 -5.12
CA ILE A 26 -34.99 -41.07 -6.25
C ILE A 26 -34.82 -42.13 -7.35
N GLY A 27 -33.59 -42.50 -7.69
CA GLY A 27 -33.31 -43.56 -8.67
C GLY A 27 -33.83 -44.92 -8.22
N SER A 28 -33.66 -45.27 -6.94
CA SER A 28 -34.17 -46.54 -6.38
C SER A 28 -35.70 -46.59 -6.32
N ALA A 29 -36.37 -45.47 -6.01
CA ALA A 29 -37.83 -45.39 -6.00
C ALA A 29 -38.41 -45.49 -7.41
N ALA A 30 -37.80 -44.81 -8.39
CA ALA A 30 -38.18 -44.90 -9.80
C ALA A 30 -38.01 -46.33 -10.34
N LEU A 31 -36.91 -46.99 -10.00
CA LEU A 31 -36.64 -48.38 -10.38
C LEU A 31 -37.65 -49.34 -9.71
N ALA A 32 -37.95 -49.14 -8.43
CA ALA A 32 -38.91 -49.96 -7.69
C ALA A 32 -40.33 -49.90 -8.29
N ILE A 33 -40.79 -48.70 -8.65
CA ILE A 33 -42.08 -48.48 -9.32
C ILE A 33 -42.09 -49.16 -10.70
N ALA A 34 -41.02 -48.99 -11.48
CA ALA A 34 -40.90 -49.64 -12.78
C ALA A 34 -40.93 -51.18 -12.68
N THR A 35 -40.23 -51.76 -11.70
CA THR A 35 -40.27 -53.21 -11.44
C THR A 35 -41.62 -53.70 -10.94
N ALA A 36 -42.32 -52.91 -10.12
CA ALA A 36 -43.66 -53.28 -9.63
C ALA A 36 -44.69 -53.28 -10.76
N VAL A 37 -44.62 -52.31 -11.69
CA VAL A 37 -45.47 -52.27 -12.89
C VAL A 37 -45.17 -53.45 -13.82
N LEU A 38 -43.90 -53.77 -14.05
CA LEU A 38 -43.48 -54.93 -14.84
C LEU A 38 -43.96 -56.25 -14.24
N ALA A 39 -43.83 -56.43 -12.92
CA ALA A 39 -44.27 -57.62 -12.20
C ALA A 39 -45.79 -57.79 -12.25
N GLY A 40 -46.56 -56.71 -12.06
CA GLY A 40 -48.02 -56.72 -12.17
C GLY A 40 -48.52 -57.10 -13.57
N MET A 41 -47.80 -56.71 -14.61
CA MET A 41 -48.20 -56.98 -16.00
C MET A 41 -47.74 -58.35 -16.53
N LEU A 42 -46.61 -58.88 -16.04
CA LEU A 42 -46.18 -60.26 -16.32
C LEU A 42 -47.18 -61.30 -15.80
N LEU A 43 -47.87 -61.00 -14.70
CA LEU A 43 -48.92 -61.85 -14.12
C LEU A 43 -50.24 -61.85 -14.93
N SER A 44 -50.46 -60.88 -15.82
CA SER A 44 -51.74 -60.70 -16.52
C SER A 44 -51.90 -61.55 -17.80
N GLY A 45 -50.88 -62.29 -18.24
CA GLY A 45 -50.94 -63.29 -19.31
C GLY A 45 -51.10 -62.80 -20.75
N ASP A 46 -51.41 -61.52 -20.99
CA ASP A 46 -51.66 -60.96 -22.32
C ASP A 46 -50.36 -60.43 -22.98
N LYS A 47 -49.95 -61.05 -24.08
CA LYS A 47 -48.67 -60.76 -24.77
C LYS A 47 -48.63 -59.35 -25.37
N ASN A 48 -49.78 -58.79 -25.76
CA ASN A 48 -49.84 -57.44 -26.32
C ASN A 48 -49.65 -56.37 -25.24
N MET A 49 -50.25 -56.55 -24.04
CA MET A 49 -50.04 -55.65 -22.92
C MET A 49 -48.59 -55.69 -22.40
N GLN A 50 -47.96 -56.87 -22.40
CA GLN A 50 -46.56 -56.99 -21.98
C GLN A 50 -45.60 -56.19 -22.87
N LEU A 51 -45.87 -56.12 -24.17
CA LEU A 51 -45.03 -55.42 -25.14
C LEU A 51 -45.19 -53.89 -25.05
N GLU A 52 -46.40 -53.41 -24.79
CA GLU A 52 -46.66 -51.99 -24.52
C GLU A 52 -46.05 -51.55 -23.18
N ALA A 53 -46.19 -52.37 -22.14
CA ALA A 53 -45.60 -52.13 -20.83
C ALA A 53 -44.07 -52.02 -20.88
N LEU A 54 -43.43 -52.94 -21.60
CA LEU A 54 -41.99 -52.95 -21.79
C LEU A 54 -41.51 -51.67 -22.48
N LYS A 55 -42.24 -51.19 -23.50
CA LYS A 55 -41.94 -49.92 -24.16
C LYS A 55 -42.03 -48.73 -23.21
N VAL A 56 -43.10 -48.66 -22.39
CA VAL A 56 -43.28 -47.58 -21.42
C VAL A 56 -42.16 -47.59 -20.38
N VAL A 57 -41.80 -48.76 -19.85
CA VAL A 57 -40.69 -48.88 -18.89
C VAL A 57 -39.37 -48.50 -19.53
N MET A 58 -39.07 -48.95 -20.75
CA MET A 58 -37.85 -48.56 -21.47
C MET A 58 -37.78 -47.06 -21.71
N GLN A 59 -38.88 -46.43 -22.13
CA GLN A 59 -38.94 -44.97 -22.33
C GLN A 59 -38.72 -44.22 -21.01
N PHE A 60 -39.33 -44.69 -19.92
CA PHE A 60 -39.15 -44.08 -18.60
C PHE A 60 -37.71 -44.20 -18.10
N LEU A 61 -37.11 -45.38 -18.24
CA LEU A 61 -35.72 -45.66 -17.84
C LEU A 61 -34.74 -44.85 -18.70
N LEU A 62 -35.00 -44.72 -19.99
CA LEU A 62 -34.23 -43.86 -20.90
C LEU A 62 -34.29 -42.39 -20.46
N VAL A 63 -35.49 -41.86 -20.20
CA VAL A 63 -35.69 -40.46 -19.79
C VAL A 63 -35.05 -40.17 -18.43
N THR A 64 -35.18 -41.07 -17.46
CA THR A 64 -34.59 -40.89 -16.12
C THR A 64 -33.08 -41.02 -16.12
N VAL A 65 -32.50 -41.98 -16.86
CA VAL A 65 -31.04 -42.13 -16.95
C VAL A 65 -30.42 -40.98 -17.73
N ILE A 66 -30.93 -40.67 -18.92
CA ILE A 66 -30.39 -39.57 -19.74
C ILE A 66 -30.61 -38.23 -19.03
N GLY A 67 -31.81 -37.99 -18.48
CA GLY A 67 -32.13 -36.78 -17.72
C GLY A 67 -31.28 -36.63 -16.47
N GLY A 68 -31.04 -37.72 -15.72
CA GLY A 68 -30.18 -37.73 -14.55
C GLY A 68 -28.71 -37.45 -14.88
N ILE A 69 -28.18 -38.06 -15.95
CA ILE A 69 -26.82 -37.77 -16.44
C ILE A 69 -26.70 -36.31 -16.86
N MET A 70 -27.66 -35.78 -17.62
CA MET A 70 -27.64 -34.39 -18.06
C MET A 70 -27.70 -33.42 -16.88
N LEU A 71 -28.54 -33.70 -15.87
CA LEU A 71 -28.61 -32.86 -14.67
C LEU A 71 -27.34 -32.94 -13.83
N ALA A 72 -26.72 -34.11 -13.71
CA ALA A 72 -25.44 -34.28 -13.02
C ALA A 72 -24.31 -33.51 -13.75
N LEU A 73 -24.29 -33.53 -15.08
CA LEU A 73 -23.33 -32.74 -15.87
C LEU A 73 -23.55 -31.23 -15.70
N LEU A 74 -24.80 -30.76 -15.71
CA LEU A 74 -25.15 -29.36 -15.46
C LEU A 74 -24.79 -28.92 -14.04
N GLN A 75 -25.03 -29.77 -13.02
CA GLN A 75 -24.61 -29.49 -11.64
C GLN A 75 -23.10 -29.41 -11.52
N ARG A 76 -22.36 -30.34 -12.15
CA ARG A 76 -20.89 -30.31 -12.14
C ARG A 76 -20.31 -29.07 -12.84
N GLN A 77 -20.92 -28.64 -13.95
CA GLN A 77 -20.54 -27.38 -14.61
C GLN A 77 -20.84 -26.18 -13.71
N ARG A 78 -22.04 -26.13 -13.11
CA ARG A 78 -22.43 -25.06 -12.19
C ARG A 78 -21.51 -24.96 -10.98
N ASP A 79 -21.11 -26.09 -10.39
CA ASP A 79 -20.18 -26.12 -9.25
C ASP A 79 -18.76 -25.67 -9.65
N ALA A 80 -18.31 -26.06 -10.86
CA ALA A 80 -17.02 -25.60 -11.39
C ALA A 80 -17.03 -24.09 -11.65
N ASP A 81 -18.13 -23.56 -12.19
CA ASP A 81 -18.30 -22.12 -12.44
C ASP A 81 -18.43 -21.34 -11.12
N ALA A 82 -19.15 -21.88 -10.13
CA ALA A 82 -19.24 -21.28 -8.79
C ALA A 82 -17.85 -21.17 -8.13
N ARG A 83 -17.04 -22.25 -8.17
CA ARG A 83 -15.68 -22.23 -7.63
C ARG A 83 -14.76 -21.24 -8.36
N ARG A 84 -14.90 -21.13 -9.69
CA ARG A 84 -14.15 -20.15 -10.48
C ARG A 84 -14.53 -18.72 -10.09
N LEU A 85 -15.81 -18.45 -9.91
CA LEU A 85 -16.31 -17.14 -9.48
C LEU A 85 -15.84 -16.79 -8.06
N GLU A 86 -15.88 -17.74 -7.12
CA GLU A 86 -15.38 -17.54 -5.76
C GLU A 86 -13.86 -17.27 -5.76
N ALA A 87 -13.08 -18.05 -6.51
CA ALA A 87 -11.65 -17.84 -6.64
C ALA A 87 -11.31 -16.48 -7.27
N SER A 88 -12.10 -16.03 -8.26
CA SER A 88 -11.94 -14.69 -8.85
C SER A 88 -12.27 -13.59 -7.84
N ARG A 89 -13.37 -13.72 -7.09
CA ARG A 89 -13.76 -12.76 -6.03
C ARG A 89 -12.73 -12.67 -4.92
N GLU A 90 -12.14 -13.80 -4.51
CA GLU A 90 -11.09 -13.82 -3.48
C GLU A 90 -9.83 -13.11 -3.96
N LYS A 91 -9.41 -13.34 -5.21
CA LYS A 91 -8.29 -12.63 -5.83
C LYS A 91 -8.54 -11.13 -5.94
N GLU A 92 -9.75 -10.73 -6.30
CA GLU A 92 -10.16 -9.32 -6.35
C GLU A 92 -10.11 -8.68 -4.96
N ARG A 93 -10.67 -9.33 -3.93
CA ARG A 93 -10.59 -8.84 -2.54
C ARG A 93 -9.16 -8.67 -2.06
N TYR A 94 -8.30 -9.65 -2.34
CA TYR A 94 -6.89 -9.58 -1.99
C TYR A 94 -6.22 -8.38 -2.67
N ARG A 95 -6.42 -8.21 -3.99
CA ARG A 95 -5.86 -7.09 -4.75
C ARG A 95 -6.36 -5.74 -4.26
N ASN A 96 -7.66 -5.61 -3.98
CA ASN A 96 -8.23 -4.39 -3.42
C ASN A 96 -7.61 -4.05 -2.07
N GLY A 97 -7.43 -5.05 -1.19
CA GLY A 97 -6.75 -4.85 0.10
C GLY A 97 -5.28 -4.45 -0.03
N VAL A 98 -4.57 -4.93 -1.07
CA VAL A 98 -3.21 -4.51 -1.39
C VAL A 98 -3.21 -3.06 -1.89
N ALA A 99 -4.11 -2.70 -2.81
CA ALA A 99 -4.22 -1.35 -3.36
C ALA A 99 -4.58 -0.32 -2.27
N GLU A 100 -5.52 -0.64 -1.39
CA GLU A 100 -5.90 0.19 -0.24
C GLU A 100 -4.73 0.37 0.74
N GLY A 101 -4.01 -0.71 1.07
CA GLY A 101 -2.84 -0.66 1.93
C GLY A 101 -1.73 0.22 1.36
N LEU A 102 -1.50 0.13 0.04
CA LEU A 102 -0.51 0.94 -0.66
C LEU A 102 -0.92 2.41 -0.78
N GLN A 103 -2.20 2.69 -1.03
CA GLN A 103 -2.75 4.04 -1.02
C GLN A 103 -2.59 4.69 0.37
N ALA A 104 -2.90 3.96 1.45
CA ALA A 104 -2.72 4.46 2.81
C ALA A 104 -1.24 4.81 3.11
N LEU A 105 -0.29 3.96 2.70
CA LEU A 105 1.14 4.26 2.80
C LEU A 105 1.54 5.51 2.00
N PHE A 106 1.03 5.64 0.77
CA PHE A 106 1.30 6.79 -0.08
C PHE A 106 0.81 8.09 0.57
N ASP A 107 -0.40 8.09 1.10
CA ASP A 107 -1.00 9.25 1.76
C ASP A 107 -0.24 9.62 3.04
N GLU A 108 0.16 8.64 3.85
CA GLU A 108 0.96 8.87 5.06
C GLU A 108 2.36 9.44 4.76
N VAL A 109 3.03 8.98 3.70
CA VAL A 109 4.29 9.59 3.23
C VAL A 109 4.07 11.04 2.83
N GLY A 110 2.97 11.30 2.10
CA GLY A 110 2.56 12.65 1.72
C GLY A 110 2.29 13.53 2.93
N ASP A 111 1.62 13.02 3.95
CA ASP A 111 1.29 13.74 5.18
C ASP A 111 2.52 14.05 6.03
N ALA A 112 3.44 13.08 6.21
CA ALA A 112 4.71 13.33 6.88
C ALA A 112 5.51 14.45 6.19
N TYR A 113 5.57 14.43 4.86
CA TYR A 113 6.23 15.48 4.09
C TYR A 113 5.50 16.83 4.15
N ARG A 114 4.15 16.84 4.13
CA ARG A 114 3.35 18.05 4.30
C ARG A 114 3.56 18.67 5.69
N ALA A 115 3.55 17.86 6.73
CA ALA A 115 3.82 18.29 8.11
C ALA A 115 5.18 18.98 8.22
N LEU A 116 6.23 18.39 7.64
CA LEU A 116 7.55 19.03 7.55
C LEU A 116 7.48 20.43 6.94
N LYS A 117 6.82 20.57 5.79
CA LYS A 117 6.72 21.87 5.10
C LYS A 117 5.98 22.90 5.94
N VAL A 118 4.95 22.48 6.67
CA VAL A 118 4.19 23.34 7.59
C VAL A 118 5.08 23.80 8.74
N VAL A 119 5.75 22.87 9.45
CA VAL A 119 6.69 23.18 10.54
C VAL A 119 7.75 24.18 10.07
N LYS A 120 8.37 23.92 8.91
CA LYS A 120 9.36 24.83 8.31
C LYS A 120 8.79 26.22 8.07
N ARG A 121 7.61 26.32 7.45
CA ARG A 121 6.96 27.61 7.15
C ARG A 121 6.63 28.37 8.43
N LYS A 122 6.12 27.66 9.45
CA LYS A 122 5.80 28.20 10.78
C LYS A 122 7.04 28.78 11.44
N LEU A 123 8.11 27.99 11.56
CA LEU A 123 9.39 28.49 12.12
C LEU A 123 9.95 29.66 11.32
N ARG A 124 9.94 29.58 9.98
CA ARG A 124 10.43 30.67 9.12
C ARG A 124 9.64 31.97 9.27
N SER A 125 8.32 31.89 9.48
CA SER A 125 7.48 33.07 9.70
C SER A 125 7.78 33.78 11.02
N GLN A 126 8.41 33.08 11.97
CA GLN A 126 8.75 33.58 13.30
C GLN A 126 10.25 33.89 13.43
N LEU A 127 11.02 33.80 12.35
CA LEU A 127 12.43 34.15 12.34
C LEU A 127 12.57 35.66 12.53
N LEU A 128 13.03 36.06 13.71
CA LEU A 128 13.55 37.39 13.96
C LEU A 128 15.03 37.41 13.57
N LEU A 129 15.37 38.30 12.65
CA LEU A 129 16.74 38.49 12.17
C LEU A 129 17.40 39.58 13.00
N ASP A 130 18.28 39.18 13.91
CA ASP A 130 19.16 40.10 14.61
C ASP A 130 20.36 40.41 13.72
N GLY A 131 20.18 41.39 12.82
CA GLY A 131 21.24 41.89 11.94
C GLY A 131 20.97 41.59 10.46
N ARG A 132 20.68 42.65 9.70
CA ARG A 132 20.78 42.62 8.24
C ARG A 132 22.26 42.59 7.87
N ASN A 133 22.76 41.44 7.42
CA ASN A 133 23.95 41.45 6.58
C ASN A 133 23.61 42.21 5.29
N SER A 134 24.52 43.06 4.83
CA SER A 134 24.40 43.97 3.69
C SER A 134 24.08 43.26 2.35
N ASP A 135 24.16 41.93 2.32
CA ASP A 135 23.97 41.09 1.14
C ASP A 135 22.58 40.45 1.04
N GLY A 136 21.64 40.79 1.93
CA GLY A 136 20.28 40.24 1.92
C GLY A 136 20.17 38.75 2.31
N SER A 137 21.30 38.09 2.59
CA SER A 137 21.36 36.75 3.17
C SER A 137 21.16 36.84 4.68
N ALA A 138 20.06 36.26 5.15
CA ALA A 138 19.79 36.02 6.56
C ALA A 138 20.81 35.01 7.10
N ALA A 139 21.88 35.46 7.75
CA ALA A 139 22.81 34.59 8.48
C ALA A 139 22.36 34.45 9.95
N PRO A 140 22.75 33.36 10.64
CA PRO A 140 22.61 33.29 12.09
C PRO A 140 23.34 34.46 12.77
N PRO A 141 22.95 34.84 14.01
CA PRO A 141 21.98 34.16 14.86
C PRO A 141 20.52 34.46 14.49
N TYR A 142 19.66 33.44 14.58
CA TYR A 142 18.22 33.62 14.45
C TYR A 142 17.54 33.52 15.81
N ARG A 143 16.53 34.36 16.05
CA ARG A 143 15.68 34.26 17.24
C ARG A 143 14.28 33.76 16.87
N ILE A 144 13.78 32.79 17.62
CA ILE A 144 12.42 32.23 17.47
C ILE A 144 11.78 32.16 18.85
N ARG A 145 10.50 32.55 18.97
CA ARG A 145 9.78 32.46 20.26
C ARG A 145 9.74 31.01 20.76
N SER A 146 10.06 30.82 22.04
CA SER A 146 10.18 29.52 22.72
C SER A 146 8.95 28.63 22.54
N ALA A 147 7.77 29.13 22.86
CA ALA A 147 6.52 28.37 22.73
C ALA A 147 6.26 27.89 21.30
N VAL A 148 6.60 28.70 20.29
CA VAL A 148 6.41 28.29 18.89
C VAL A 148 7.48 27.28 18.48
N PHE A 149 8.71 27.50 18.91
CA PHE A 149 9.84 26.63 18.60
C PHE A 149 9.63 25.22 19.16
N GLU A 150 9.30 25.09 20.44
CA GLU A 150 9.04 23.80 21.11
C GLU A 150 7.89 23.05 20.46
N ALA A 151 6.74 23.71 20.25
CA ALA A 151 5.61 23.10 19.56
C ALA A 151 5.97 22.62 18.14
N SER A 152 6.80 23.38 17.42
CA SER A 152 7.28 23.00 16.09
C SER A 152 8.29 21.84 16.13
N MET A 153 9.11 21.70 17.17
CA MET A 153 10.00 20.56 17.35
C MET A 153 9.21 19.28 17.68
N ASP A 154 8.13 19.38 18.47
CA ASP A 154 7.23 18.26 18.74
C ASP A 154 6.50 17.79 17.48
N GLU A 155 5.99 18.74 16.67
CA GLU A 155 5.38 18.45 15.37
C GLU A 155 6.39 17.77 14.42
N LEU A 156 7.65 18.22 14.42
CA LEU A 156 8.73 17.63 13.63
C LEU A 156 9.03 16.19 14.05
N LEU A 157 9.12 15.93 15.36
CA LEU A 157 9.35 14.60 15.92
C LEU A 157 8.22 13.64 15.52
N ARG A 158 6.96 14.08 15.64
CA ARG A 158 5.81 13.27 15.20
C ARG A 158 5.87 12.93 13.71
N ALA A 159 6.23 13.90 12.86
CA ALA A 159 6.39 13.66 11.43
C ALA A 159 7.55 12.68 11.13
N GLN A 160 8.64 12.74 11.89
CA GLN A 160 9.76 11.80 11.80
C GLN A 160 9.34 10.38 12.19
N VAL A 161 8.63 10.21 13.30
CA VAL A 161 8.10 8.91 13.75
C VAL A 161 7.16 8.33 12.70
N ALA A 162 6.22 9.12 12.18
CA ALA A 162 5.30 8.67 11.12
C ALA A 162 6.05 8.18 9.86
N ALA A 163 7.09 8.90 9.42
CA ALA A 163 7.92 8.47 8.29
C ALA A 163 8.69 7.17 8.58
N GLU A 164 9.15 6.96 9.82
CA GLU A 164 9.80 5.70 10.22
C GLU A 164 8.81 4.53 10.33
N ASP A 165 7.58 4.79 10.78
CA ASP A 165 6.52 3.79 10.84
C ASP A 165 6.13 3.31 9.45
N VAL A 166 5.94 4.22 8.48
CA VAL A 166 5.74 3.84 7.07
C VAL A 166 6.90 2.95 6.58
N ARG A 167 8.15 3.35 6.85
CA ARG A 167 9.33 2.56 6.47
C ARG A 167 9.31 1.17 7.11
N HIS A 168 8.87 1.06 8.36
CA HIS A 168 8.77 -0.22 9.06
C HIS A 168 7.67 -1.09 8.47
N ARG A 169 6.46 -0.54 8.21
CA ARG A 169 5.36 -1.29 7.59
C ARG A 169 5.74 -1.81 6.21
N LEU A 170 6.46 -1.03 5.41
CA LEU A 170 7.01 -1.49 4.12
C LEU A 170 7.95 -2.69 4.25
N SER A 171 8.65 -2.83 5.38
CA SER A 171 9.54 -3.98 5.62
C SER A 171 8.78 -5.24 6.05
N VAL A 172 7.60 -5.09 6.64
CA VAL A 172 6.78 -6.21 7.13
C VAL A 172 5.83 -6.70 6.03
N ARG A 173 5.24 -5.78 5.28
CA ARG A 173 4.26 -6.03 4.21
C ARG A 173 4.95 -6.28 2.87
N THR A 174 5.56 -7.46 2.70
CA THR A 174 6.20 -7.86 1.42
C THR A 174 5.22 -8.17 0.30
N ASP A 175 3.92 -8.21 0.61
CA ASP A 175 2.82 -8.38 -0.33
C ASP A 175 2.49 -7.11 -1.14
N LEU A 176 2.91 -5.94 -0.64
CA LEU A 176 2.52 -4.64 -1.20
C LEU A 176 3.36 -4.22 -2.42
N LEU A 177 4.63 -4.59 -2.43
CA LEU A 177 5.63 -4.18 -3.41
C LEU A 177 6.60 -5.33 -3.66
N ASP A 178 7.26 -5.30 -4.82
CA ASP A 178 8.38 -6.18 -5.06
C ASP A 178 9.57 -5.84 -4.13
N LEU A 179 10.44 -6.81 -3.87
CA LEU A 179 11.57 -6.63 -2.95
C LEU A 179 12.45 -5.42 -3.32
N LYS A 180 12.67 -5.21 -4.63
CA LYS A 180 13.46 -4.07 -5.12
C LYS A 180 12.73 -2.74 -4.87
N GLY A 181 11.42 -2.66 -5.11
CA GLY A 181 10.60 -1.49 -4.80
C GLY A 181 10.59 -1.17 -3.30
N ILE A 182 10.49 -2.20 -2.45
CA ILE A 182 10.57 -2.06 -0.99
C ILE A 182 11.92 -1.46 -0.58
N GLU A 183 13.03 -2.02 -1.05
CA GLU A 183 14.38 -1.53 -0.72
C GLU A 183 14.58 -0.07 -1.14
N LYS A 184 14.18 0.26 -2.37
CA LYS A 184 14.22 1.61 -2.94
C LYS A 184 13.42 2.62 -2.11
N ALA A 185 12.15 2.32 -1.83
CA ALA A 185 11.29 3.18 -1.03
C ALA A 185 11.82 3.34 0.41
N ARG A 186 12.28 2.24 1.02
CA ARG A 186 12.84 2.26 2.39
C ARG A 186 14.10 3.10 2.48
N MET A 187 15.00 3.01 1.50
CA MET A 187 16.21 3.81 1.46
C MET A 187 15.87 5.32 1.38
N ALA A 188 14.93 5.68 0.52
CA ALA A 188 14.49 7.06 0.37
C ALA A 188 13.84 7.60 1.65
N LEU A 189 12.91 6.86 2.25
CA LEU A 189 12.31 7.21 3.54
C LEU A 189 13.34 7.29 4.67
N ARG A 190 14.32 6.39 4.69
CA ARG A 190 15.41 6.41 5.68
C ARG A 190 16.22 7.69 5.58
N TYR A 191 16.56 8.17 4.39
CA TYR A 191 17.28 9.44 4.23
C TYR A 191 16.47 10.58 4.83
N GLY A 192 15.21 10.70 4.39
CA GLY A 192 14.30 11.77 4.82
C GLY A 192 14.06 11.80 6.33
N ALA A 193 13.68 10.66 6.91
CA ALA A 193 13.43 10.55 8.34
C ALA A 193 14.68 10.83 9.18
N ARG A 194 15.85 10.34 8.74
CA ARG A 194 17.11 10.60 9.44
C ARG A 194 17.53 12.07 9.36
N TYR A 195 17.26 12.76 8.26
CA TYR A 195 17.49 14.20 8.20
C TYR A 195 16.62 14.95 9.24
N PHE A 196 15.35 14.58 9.42
CA PHE A 196 14.51 15.21 10.45
C PHE A 196 15.02 14.93 11.86
N HIS A 197 15.48 13.71 12.09
CA HIS A 197 16.15 13.37 13.34
C HIS A 197 17.41 14.22 13.55
N ASP A 198 18.24 14.43 12.53
CA ASP A 198 19.43 15.28 12.62
C ASP A 198 19.06 16.75 12.96
N VAL A 199 17.93 17.26 12.43
CA VAL A 199 17.41 18.60 12.77
C VAL A 199 16.91 18.66 14.22
N TYR A 200 16.16 17.65 14.67
CA TYR A 200 15.68 17.58 16.05
C TYR A 200 16.82 17.38 17.05
N GLN A 201 17.86 16.63 16.67
CA GLN A 201 19.03 16.40 17.49
C GLN A 201 19.85 17.68 17.75
N ASP A 202 19.86 18.64 16.81
CA ASP A 202 20.43 19.98 17.06
C ASP A 202 19.71 20.67 18.24
N PHE A 203 18.40 20.42 18.42
CA PHE A 203 17.64 20.90 19.58
C PHE A 203 17.97 20.12 20.86
N GLU A 204 17.91 18.79 20.83
CA GLU A 204 18.17 17.96 22.03
C GLU A 204 19.57 18.14 22.61
N ARG A 205 20.58 18.36 21.76
CA ARG A 205 21.97 18.56 22.19
C ARG A 205 22.25 19.96 22.73
N CYS A 206 21.22 20.78 22.97
CA CYS A 206 21.33 22.15 23.43
C CYS A 206 22.20 23.03 22.51
N ALA A 207 22.27 22.73 21.20
CA ALA A 207 22.99 23.61 20.28
C ALA A 207 22.27 24.97 20.15
N VAL A 208 20.95 24.97 20.33
CA VAL A 208 20.13 26.18 20.50
C VAL A 208 20.17 26.64 21.96
N VAL A 209 20.46 27.93 22.14
CA VAL A 209 20.53 28.56 23.47
C VAL A 209 19.20 29.22 23.76
N ARG A 210 18.62 28.96 24.93
CA ARG A 210 17.43 29.68 25.40
C ARG A 210 17.84 31.03 25.97
N ASP A 211 17.28 32.11 25.41
CA ASP A 211 17.48 33.50 25.82
C ASP A 211 16.12 34.12 26.14
N GLY A 212 15.75 34.06 27.42
CA GLY A 212 14.42 34.48 27.91
C GLY A 212 13.27 33.72 27.24
N GLU A 213 12.42 34.46 26.52
CA GLU A 213 11.28 33.92 25.77
C GLU A 213 11.66 33.39 24.38
N TYR A 214 12.93 33.41 24.00
CA TYR A 214 13.40 33.03 22.66
C TYR A 214 14.39 31.87 22.72
N TYR A 215 14.44 31.09 21.64
CA TYR A 215 15.59 30.25 21.30
C TYR A 215 16.45 30.98 20.26
N VAL A 216 17.76 30.93 20.47
CA VAL A 216 18.78 31.48 19.58
C VAL A 216 19.42 30.34 18.80
N VAL A 217 19.21 30.34 17.49
CA VAL A 217 19.83 29.40 16.54
C VAL A 217 21.14 30.02 16.07
N THR A 218 22.27 29.44 16.49
CA THR A 218 23.61 29.89 16.15
C THR A 218 24.19 29.10 14.97
N ASP A 219 25.41 29.44 14.53
CA ASP A 219 26.15 28.69 13.50
C ASP A 219 26.47 27.24 13.91
N ALA A 220 26.39 26.92 15.21
CA ALA A 220 26.53 25.54 15.69
C ALA A 220 25.36 24.65 15.27
N CYS A 221 24.16 25.22 15.11
CA CYS A 221 22.92 24.52 14.74
C CYS A 221 22.84 24.30 13.22
N ARG A 222 23.81 23.60 12.63
CA ARG A 222 23.95 23.52 11.18
C ARG A 222 22.70 22.93 10.51
N ASN A 223 22.16 21.82 11.02
CA ASN A 223 20.99 21.14 10.43
C ASN A 223 19.73 21.99 10.54
N LEU A 224 19.51 22.59 11.71
CA LEU A 224 18.41 23.51 11.92
C LEU A 224 18.52 24.76 11.04
N SER A 225 19.73 25.30 10.89
CA SER A 225 19.99 26.43 9.97
C SER A 225 19.64 26.04 8.53
N ASP A 226 20.11 24.88 8.02
CA ASP A 226 19.76 24.39 6.67
C ASP A 226 18.25 24.11 6.49
N PHE A 227 17.61 23.62 7.55
CA PHE A 227 16.17 23.40 7.55
C PHE A 227 15.40 24.71 7.31
N LEU A 228 15.80 25.77 8.01
CA LEU A 228 15.16 27.08 7.99
C LEU A 228 15.52 27.88 6.72
N THR A 229 16.79 27.91 6.32
CA THR A 229 17.29 28.94 5.40
C THR A 229 17.45 28.43 3.98
N SER A 230 17.85 27.17 3.78
CA SER A 230 18.50 26.72 2.55
C SER A 230 17.70 26.99 1.28
N ARG A 231 18.10 28.01 0.54
CA ARG A 231 17.91 28.05 -0.92
C ARG A 231 19.14 27.47 -1.63
N SER A 232 20.31 27.59 -1.01
CA SER A 232 21.61 27.11 -1.48
C SER A 232 22.18 26.01 -0.57
N LEU A 233 23.19 25.30 -1.08
CA LEU A 233 24.00 24.39 -0.29
C LEU A 233 24.89 25.17 0.69
N PRO A 234 25.26 24.57 1.84
CA PRO A 234 26.14 25.23 2.81
C PRO A 234 27.48 25.66 2.19
N SER A 235 27.97 26.84 2.57
CA SER A 235 29.24 27.40 2.08
C SER A 235 30.47 26.81 2.77
N ASP A 236 30.29 26.02 3.83
CA ASP A 236 31.35 25.30 4.55
C ASP A 236 31.80 24.02 3.82
N LEU A 237 31.13 23.64 2.73
CA LEU A 237 31.55 22.55 1.86
C LEU A 237 32.69 22.98 0.92
N PRO A 238 33.72 22.13 0.71
CA PRO A 238 34.68 22.33 -0.38
C PRO A 238 33.96 22.54 -1.71
N GLU A 239 34.49 23.41 -2.56
CA GLU A 239 33.82 23.84 -3.79
C GLU A 239 33.48 22.65 -4.71
N GLU A 240 34.41 21.70 -4.86
CA GLU A 240 34.21 20.48 -5.64
C GLU A 240 33.08 19.61 -5.07
N SER A 241 33.09 19.36 -3.75
CA SER A 241 32.05 18.61 -3.05
C SER A 241 30.68 19.28 -3.20
N ARG A 242 30.62 20.61 -3.06
CA ARG A 242 29.40 21.39 -3.23
C ARG A 242 28.87 21.29 -4.66
N ALA A 243 29.74 21.43 -5.67
CA ALA A 243 29.37 21.31 -7.08
C ALA A 243 28.83 19.91 -7.40
N ARG A 244 29.49 18.86 -6.91
CA ARG A 244 29.06 17.47 -7.10
C ARG A 244 27.69 17.21 -6.47
N LEU A 245 27.48 17.63 -5.23
CA LEU A 245 26.18 17.47 -4.56
C LEU A 245 25.09 18.29 -5.25
N GLN A 246 25.41 19.48 -5.74
CA GLN A 246 24.48 20.29 -6.52
C GLN A 246 24.06 19.57 -7.81
N ALA A 247 24.99 18.93 -8.51
CA ALA A 247 24.70 18.12 -9.68
C ALA A 247 23.79 16.92 -9.32
N CYS A 248 24.08 16.20 -8.23
CA CYS A 248 23.21 15.10 -7.77
C CYS A 248 21.80 15.59 -7.40
N ILE A 249 21.67 16.73 -6.72
CA ILE A 249 20.36 17.32 -6.38
C ILE A 249 19.59 17.73 -7.62
N LEU A 250 20.27 18.35 -8.60
CA LEU A 250 19.64 18.70 -9.87
C LEU A 250 19.13 17.45 -10.57
N LYS A 251 19.96 16.41 -10.65
CA LYS A 251 19.62 15.12 -11.24
C LYS A 251 18.42 14.45 -10.55
N LEU A 252 18.35 14.49 -9.21
CA LEU A 252 17.20 14.01 -8.44
C LEU A 252 15.89 14.76 -8.75
N ARG A 253 15.99 16.03 -9.14
CA ARG A 253 14.83 16.90 -9.45
C ARG A 253 14.37 16.79 -10.89
N THR A 254 15.29 16.69 -11.84
CA THR A 254 15.00 16.85 -13.27
C THR A 254 14.91 15.53 -14.01
N SER A 255 15.46 14.44 -13.49
CA SER A 255 15.35 13.14 -14.15
C SER A 255 13.92 12.61 -14.07
N ASN A 256 13.41 12.12 -15.20
CA ASN A 256 12.12 11.43 -15.28
C ASN A 256 12.24 9.93 -14.98
N ASP A 257 13.46 9.37 -14.98
CA ASP A 257 13.69 7.96 -14.70
C ASP A 257 13.84 7.71 -13.19
N LEU A 258 12.94 6.91 -12.62
CA LEU A 258 13.00 6.53 -11.21
C LEU A 258 14.26 5.73 -10.87
N ALA A 259 14.74 4.87 -11.78
CA ALA A 259 15.94 4.09 -11.54
C ALA A 259 17.17 4.99 -11.40
N GLU A 260 17.32 5.96 -12.31
CA GLU A 260 18.37 6.96 -12.25
C GLU A 260 18.30 7.82 -10.97
N ARG A 261 17.10 8.24 -10.55
CA ARG A 261 16.94 8.99 -9.28
C ARG A 261 17.35 8.17 -8.07
N HIS A 262 17.01 6.88 -8.02
CA HIS A 262 17.46 5.97 -6.96
C HIS A 262 18.97 5.76 -6.96
N ALA A 263 19.58 5.58 -8.13
CA ALA A 263 21.04 5.48 -8.26
C ALA A 263 21.74 6.76 -7.77
N THR A 264 21.16 7.92 -8.07
CA THR A 264 21.67 9.22 -7.61
C THR A 264 21.57 9.37 -6.10
N LEU A 265 20.48 8.90 -5.48
CA LEU A 265 20.35 8.91 -4.02
C LEU A 265 21.35 7.97 -3.34
N LEU A 266 21.62 6.80 -3.94
CA LEU A 266 22.66 5.88 -3.50
C LEU A 266 24.04 6.53 -3.58
N GLU A 267 24.36 7.19 -4.69
CA GLU A 267 25.62 7.93 -4.84
C GLU A 267 25.78 8.95 -3.73
N ILE A 268 24.74 9.73 -3.42
CA ILE A 268 24.77 10.67 -2.30
C ILE A 268 25.06 9.92 -1.00
N GLU A 269 24.34 8.84 -0.67
CA GLU A 269 24.60 8.07 0.56
C GLU A 269 26.03 7.51 0.64
N GLU A 270 26.61 7.04 -0.47
CA GLU A 270 28.00 6.58 -0.50
C GLU A 270 29.00 7.73 -0.32
N LEU A 271 28.77 8.89 -0.94
CA LEU A 271 29.56 10.09 -0.68
C LEU A 271 29.56 10.45 0.80
N ARG A 272 28.41 10.32 1.46
CA ARG A 272 28.29 10.57 2.91
C ARG A 272 29.06 9.58 3.77
N ARG A 273 29.30 8.35 3.29
CA ARG A 273 30.07 7.34 4.03
C ARG A 273 31.57 7.56 3.90
N LEU A 274 32.03 7.92 2.71
CA LEU A 274 33.45 7.95 2.36
C LEU A 274 34.13 9.26 2.75
N ASP A 275 33.40 10.37 2.76
CA ASP A 275 34.00 11.70 2.82
C ASP A 275 33.50 12.51 4.03
N LEU A 276 34.45 13.04 4.82
CA LEU A 276 34.20 13.79 6.06
C LEU A 276 33.28 15.02 5.92
N PRO A 277 33.37 15.87 4.86
CA PRO A 277 32.45 16.99 4.65
C PRO A 277 31.04 16.53 4.23
N PHE A 278 30.86 15.30 3.76
CA PHE A 278 29.55 14.76 3.39
C PHE A 278 28.85 13.96 4.50
N LYS A 279 29.42 13.81 5.70
CA LYS A 279 28.72 13.08 6.79
C LYS A 279 27.31 13.62 7.09
N ARG A 280 27.05 14.88 6.76
CA ARG A 280 25.79 15.58 6.97
C ARG A 280 24.70 15.21 5.96
N ARG A 281 23.43 15.23 6.40
CA ARG A 281 22.26 15.16 5.51
C ARG A 281 21.78 16.55 5.15
N TYR A 282 21.26 16.69 3.94
CA TYR A 282 20.83 17.98 3.41
C TYR A 282 19.33 18.00 3.16
N ARG A 283 18.68 19.13 3.50
CA ARG A 283 17.24 19.30 3.31
C ARG A 283 16.78 19.05 1.88
N ALA A 284 17.55 19.55 0.92
CA ALA A 284 17.22 19.44 -0.50
C ALA A 284 17.12 17.97 -0.90
N VAL A 285 18.08 17.15 -0.50
CA VAL A 285 18.07 15.70 -0.74
C VAL A 285 16.92 15.02 0.02
N ALA A 286 16.70 15.38 1.29
CA ALA A 286 15.60 14.82 2.06
C ALA A 286 14.23 15.07 1.42
N THR A 287 14.03 16.28 0.88
CA THR A 287 12.81 16.65 0.14
C THR A 287 12.61 15.78 -1.10
N GLU A 288 13.66 15.62 -1.92
CA GLU A 288 13.59 14.74 -3.09
C GLU A 288 13.41 13.27 -2.70
N ALA A 289 13.96 12.83 -1.57
CA ALA A 289 13.83 11.46 -1.09
C ALA A 289 12.38 11.12 -0.70
N PHE A 290 11.64 12.02 -0.04
CA PHE A 290 10.20 11.83 0.19
C PHE A 290 9.41 11.76 -1.12
N GLY A 291 9.74 12.64 -2.08
CA GLY A 291 9.14 12.61 -3.40
C GLY A 291 9.42 11.31 -4.16
N LEU A 292 10.64 10.77 -4.02
CA LEU A 292 11.06 9.53 -4.65
C LEU A 292 10.35 8.31 -4.03
N ALA A 293 10.24 8.26 -2.69
CA ALA A 293 9.45 7.24 -2.01
C ALA A 293 7.98 7.27 -2.46
N GLY A 294 7.37 8.46 -2.50
CA GLY A 294 6.00 8.61 -3.00
C GLY A 294 5.86 8.17 -4.46
N ALA A 295 6.86 8.45 -5.31
CA ALA A 295 6.82 8.04 -6.71
C ALA A 295 6.87 6.51 -6.90
N GLU A 296 7.67 5.79 -6.09
CA GLU A 296 7.71 4.33 -6.08
C GLU A 296 6.36 3.74 -5.64
N LEU A 297 5.80 4.21 -4.52
CA LEU A 297 4.49 3.76 -4.04
C LEU A 297 3.38 4.05 -5.07
N GLY A 298 3.39 5.25 -5.67
CA GLY A 298 2.43 5.64 -6.69
C GLY A 298 2.59 4.84 -7.99
N SER A 299 3.81 4.45 -8.35
CA SER A 299 4.08 3.59 -9.52
C SER A 299 3.50 2.20 -9.32
N ALA A 300 3.74 1.59 -8.16
CA ALA A 300 3.18 0.30 -7.80
C ALA A 300 1.64 0.33 -7.76
N LEU A 301 1.05 1.40 -7.23
CA LEU A 301 -0.41 1.57 -7.20
C LEU A 301 -1.01 1.64 -8.60
N ARG A 302 -0.37 2.40 -9.51
CA ARG A 302 -0.81 2.45 -10.92
C ARG A 302 -0.67 1.10 -11.62
N SER A 303 0.38 0.34 -11.31
CA SER A 303 0.56 -1.02 -11.85
C SER A 303 -0.60 -1.93 -11.45
N ILE A 304 -1.01 -1.91 -10.18
CA ILE A 304 -2.15 -2.68 -9.68
C ILE A 304 -3.45 -2.28 -10.40
N ARG A 305 -3.72 -0.97 -10.51
CA ARG A 305 -4.94 -0.46 -11.19
C ARG A 305 -4.97 -0.75 -12.70
N ASN A 306 -3.82 -0.69 -13.38
CA ASN A 306 -3.77 -1.01 -14.81
C ASN A 306 -4.06 -2.49 -15.09
N MET A 307 -3.76 -3.38 -14.13
CA MET A 307 -4.17 -4.78 -14.22
C MET A 307 -5.69 -4.97 -14.09
N GLU A 308 -6.43 -4.01 -13.52
CA GLU A 308 -7.90 -4.03 -13.43
C GLU A 308 -8.55 -3.66 -14.78
N GLY A 309 -7.99 -2.67 -15.48
CA GLY A 309 -8.54 -2.17 -16.76
C GLY A 309 -8.26 -3.07 -17.98
N GLY A 310 -7.20 -3.88 -17.93
CA GLY A 310 -6.78 -4.74 -19.05
C GLY A 310 -7.57 -6.05 -19.21
N SER A 311 -8.43 -6.40 -18.26
CA SER A 311 -9.25 -7.62 -18.28
C SER A 311 -10.71 -7.39 -18.70
N GLY A 312 -11.01 -6.27 -19.37
CA GLY A 312 -12.30 -6.09 -20.04
C GLY A 312 -12.49 -7.19 -21.11
N PRO A 313 -13.69 -7.78 -21.25
CA PRO A 313 -13.92 -8.82 -22.24
C PRO A 313 -13.62 -8.25 -23.63
N ALA A 314 -12.70 -8.89 -24.35
CA ALA A 314 -12.56 -8.70 -25.78
C ALA A 314 -13.91 -9.06 -26.40
N SER A 315 -14.65 -8.04 -26.80
CA SER A 315 -15.89 -8.11 -27.57
C SER A 315 -15.64 -8.66 -28.96
#